data_AF-A0A7C6WNI6-F1
#
_entry.id   AF-A0A7C6WNI6-F1
#
_cell.length_a   1.000
_cell.length_b   1.000
_cell.length_c   1.000
_cell.angle_alpha   90.00
_cell.angle_beta   90.00
_cell.angle_gamma   90.00
#
_symmetry.space_group_name_H-M   'P 1'
#
loop_
_entity.id
_entity.type
_entity.pdbx_description
1 polymer ?
#
loop_
_entity_poly.entity_id
_entity_poly.type
_entity_poly.pdbx_seq_one_letter_code
_entity_poly.pdbx_strand_id
1 'polypeptide(L)'
;MEVKQIINNNVISALDPSGREVVIMGKGIGFHGKHGSIEKTMIEKVFYLDDLGALNRFKELLVNLPLEHIKVSNDIITYANMVLKKKLNQNIYITLTDHINFAIERYNQGMLFENPLFWEVKSLYRKEYLIGEYSLALINKELKIMLPTDEAASIALHIVNAEYDSSMGDTMSITKHMPEVFQLVKEDFHVEFEEE
;
A
#
# COMPACT_ATOMS: atom_id res chain seq x y z
N MET A 1 13.51 8.45 -21.85
CA MET A 1 13.18 7.18 -21.18
C MET A 1 13.13 6.13 -22.26
N GLU A 2 13.80 5.00 -22.07
CA GLU A 2 13.90 3.91 -23.04
C GLU A 2 13.08 2.72 -22.54
N VAL A 3 12.17 2.18 -23.36
CA VAL A 3 11.32 1.04 -22.94
C VAL A 3 12.17 -0.22 -22.84
N LYS A 4 12.16 -0.86 -21.66
CA LYS A 4 12.89 -2.11 -21.41
C LYS A 4 11.97 -3.33 -21.50
N GLN A 5 10.77 -3.23 -20.92
CA GLN A 5 9.80 -4.33 -20.89
C GLN A 5 8.37 -3.80 -20.87
N ILE A 6 7.47 -4.47 -21.58
CA ILE A 6 6.02 -4.23 -21.44
C ILE A 6 5.48 -5.19 -20.40
N ILE A 7 4.82 -4.65 -19.36
CA ILE A 7 4.27 -5.45 -18.25
C ILE A 7 2.82 -5.79 -18.56
N ASN A 8 2.00 -4.77 -18.87
CA ASN A 8 0.64 -4.94 -19.37
C ASN A 8 0.27 -3.73 -20.26
N ASN A 9 -1.01 -3.59 -20.63
CA ASN A 9 -1.47 -2.49 -21.50
C ASN A 9 -1.23 -1.09 -20.92
N ASN A 10 -1.14 -0.96 -19.59
CA ASN A 10 -1.09 0.29 -18.85
C ASN A 10 0.18 0.47 -17.99
N VAL A 11 1.10 -0.49 -18.02
CA VAL A 11 2.33 -0.49 -17.23
C VAL A 11 3.49 -1.02 -18.07
N ILE A 12 4.63 -0.34 -17.99
CA ILE A 12 5.90 -0.77 -18.58
C ILE A 12 7.05 -0.62 -17.58
N SER A 13 8.18 -1.28 -17.86
CA SER A 13 9.48 -0.88 -17.29
C SER A 13 10.32 -0.14 -18.33
N ALA A 14 11.03 0.88 -17.88
CA ALA A 14 11.88 1.72 -18.72
C ALA A 14 13.17 2.11 -17.99
N LEU A 15 14.18 2.51 -18.76
CA LEU A 15 15.36 3.18 -18.23
C LEU A 15 15.10 4.69 -18.22
N ASP A 16 15.33 5.32 -17.07
CA ASP A 16 15.35 6.76 -16.94
C ASP A 16 16.62 7.38 -17.57
N PRO A 17 16.74 8.72 -17.67
CA PRO A 17 17.94 9.35 -18.25
C PRO A 17 19.26 9.04 -17.53
N SER A 18 19.23 8.55 -16.29
CA SER A 18 20.41 8.13 -15.53
C SER A 18 20.77 6.66 -15.74
N GLY A 19 19.98 5.92 -16.54
CA GLY A 19 20.15 4.47 -16.75
C GLY A 19 19.51 3.61 -15.65
N ARG A 20 18.74 4.21 -14.73
CA ARG A 20 18.03 3.48 -13.68
C ARG A 20 16.73 2.89 -14.22
N GLU A 21 16.45 1.62 -13.91
CA GLU A 21 15.18 1.00 -14.26
C GLU A 21 14.06 1.50 -13.35
N VAL A 22 12.94 1.90 -13.96
CA VAL A 22 11.74 2.42 -13.32
C VAL A 22 10.49 1.72 -13.86
N VAL A 23 9.43 1.66 -13.08
CA VAL A 23 8.10 1.24 -13.55
C VAL A 23 7.28 2.47 -13.88
N ILE A 24 6.66 2.49 -15.05
CA ILE A 24 5.84 3.61 -15.52
C ILE A 24 4.41 3.12 -15.73
N MET A 25 3.46 3.84 -15.13
CA MET A 25 2.03 3.63 -15.30
C MET A 25 1.42 4.76 -16.12
N GLY A 26 0.53 4.40 -17.03
CA GLY A 26 -0.20 5.33 -17.87
C GLY A 26 -1.23 4.61 -18.73
N LYS A 27 -2.40 5.21 -18.95
CA LYS A 27 -3.45 4.59 -19.76
C LYS A 27 -2.95 4.26 -21.17
N GLY A 28 -2.94 2.98 -21.53
CA GLY A 28 -2.51 2.50 -22.85
C GLY A 28 -0.99 2.56 -23.10
N ILE A 29 -0.18 2.93 -22.11
CA ILE A 29 1.27 3.16 -22.29
C ILE A 29 2.02 1.93 -22.81
N GLY A 30 1.61 0.72 -22.41
CA GLY A 30 2.21 -0.53 -22.89
C GLY A 30 1.83 -0.89 -24.32
N PHE A 31 0.66 -0.46 -24.77
CA PHE A 31 0.24 -0.59 -26.17
C PHE A 31 1.09 0.31 -27.08
N HIS A 32 1.28 1.58 -26.70
CA HIS A 32 2.13 2.52 -27.44
C HIS A 32 3.62 2.15 -27.36
N GLY A 33 4.06 1.61 -26.22
CA GLY A 33 5.44 1.14 -26.02
C GLY A 33 5.88 0.07 -27.04
N LYS A 34 4.96 -0.77 -27.54
CA LYS A 34 5.24 -1.73 -28.64
C LYS A 34 5.67 -1.05 -29.94
N HIS A 35 5.27 0.20 -30.13
CA HIS A 35 5.53 0.99 -31.34
C HIS A 35 6.72 1.97 -31.17
N GLY A 36 7.47 1.86 -30.08
CA GLY A 36 8.82 2.45 -29.97
C GLY A 36 8.92 3.89 -29.47
N SER A 37 7.80 4.58 -29.20
CA SER A 37 7.86 5.90 -28.54
C SER A 37 6.73 6.08 -27.53
N ILE A 38 7.10 6.61 -26.36
CA ILE A 38 6.18 6.95 -25.27
C ILE A 38 6.24 8.46 -25.08
N GLU A 39 5.11 9.11 -25.28
CA GLU A 39 4.96 10.53 -25.00
C GLU A 39 4.92 10.77 -23.49
N LYS A 40 5.57 11.84 -23.03
CA LYS A 40 5.56 12.21 -21.59
C LYS A 40 4.15 12.48 -21.06
N THR A 41 3.23 12.91 -21.93
CA THR A 41 1.81 13.17 -21.63
C THR A 41 1.05 11.92 -21.21
N MET A 42 1.52 10.73 -21.61
CA MET A 42 0.91 9.45 -21.28
C MET A 42 1.32 8.95 -19.89
N ILE A 43 2.34 9.56 -19.28
CA ILE A 43 2.88 9.13 -17.99
C ILE A 43 1.99 9.68 -16.88
N GLU A 44 1.30 8.80 -16.17
CA GLU A 44 0.51 9.14 -14.98
C GLU A 44 1.37 9.04 -13.71
N LYS A 45 2.21 8.00 -13.61
CA LYS A 45 3.06 7.76 -12.45
C LYS A 45 4.35 7.05 -12.85
N VAL A 46 5.44 7.43 -12.19
CA VAL A 46 6.74 6.73 -12.24
C VAL A 46 7.05 6.23 -10.84
N PHE A 47 7.35 4.94 -10.72
CA PHE A 47 7.75 4.29 -9.48
C PHE A 47 9.26 4.05 -9.49
N TYR A 48 9.93 4.58 -8.47
CA TYR A 48 11.35 4.41 -8.25
C TYR A 48 11.53 3.44 -7.07
N LEU A 49 11.79 2.16 -7.38
CA LEU A 49 12.19 1.18 -6.36
C LEU A 49 13.71 1.07 -6.35
N ASP A 50 14.33 1.23 -5.18
CA ASP A 50 15.79 1.21 -5.02
C ASP A 50 16.35 -0.23 -5.03
N ASP A 51 15.55 -1.21 -4.63
CA ASP A 51 15.92 -2.62 -4.60
C ASP A 51 15.49 -3.35 -5.89
N LEU A 52 16.45 -4.06 -6.54
CA LEU A 52 16.19 -4.83 -7.76
C LEU A 52 15.23 -6.01 -7.50
N GLY A 53 15.29 -6.62 -6.32
CA GLY A 53 14.38 -7.71 -5.94
C GLY A 53 12.94 -7.23 -5.81
N ALA A 54 12.73 -6.12 -5.11
CA ALA A 54 11.45 -5.44 -4.98
C ALA A 54 10.92 -4.98 -6.35
N LEU A 55 11.78 -4.39 -7.19
CA LEU A 55 11.40 -3.99 -8.55
C LEU A 55 10.87 -5.18 -9.36
N ASN A 56 11.55 -6.31 -9.34
CA ASN A 56 11.11 -7.50 -10.09
C ASN A 56 9.79 -8.07 -9.54
N ARG A 57 9.66 -8.19 -8.22
CA ARG A 57 8.40 -8.62 -7.58
C ARG A 57 7.24 -7.68 -7.90
N PHE A 58 7.49 -6.37 -7.91
CA PHE A 58 6.47 -5.39 -8.27
C PHE A 58 6.05 -5.57 -9.73
N LYS A 59 7.00 -5.75 -10.66
CA LYS A 59 6.68 -6.02 -12.07
C LYS A 59 5.83 -7.28 -12.23
N GLU A 60 6.19 -8.37 -11.54
CA GLU A 60 5.44 -9.63 -11.55
C GLU A 60 4.02 -9.46 -11.02
N LEU A 61 3.86 -8.77 -9.89
CA LEU A 61 2.55 -8.44 -9.32
C LEU A 61 1.68 -7.73 -10.37
N LEU A 62 2.20 -6.67 -10.98
CA LEU A 62 1.44 -5.83 -11.92
C LEU A 62 1.02 -6.52 -13.23
N VAL A 63 1.56 -7.70 -13.58
CA VAL A 63 1.19 -8.41 -14.81
C VAL A 63 -0.31 -8.71 -14.84
N ASN A 64 -0.86 -9.17 -13.73
CA ASN A 64 -2.24 -9.68 -13.66
C ASN A 64 -3.22 -8.76 -12.93
N LEU A 65 -2.75 -7.63 -12.36
CA LEU A 65 -3.63 -6.74 -11.63
C LEU A 65 -4.46 -5.83 -12.54
N PRO A 66 -5.76 -5.64 -12.24
CA PRO A 66 -6.58 -4.61 -12.86
C PRO A 66 -5.98 -3.21 -12.66
N LEU A 67 -6.09 -2.37 -13.70
CA LEU A 67 -5.57 -0.99 -13.63
C LEU A 67 -6.21 -0.20 -12.49
N GLU A 68 -7.52 -0.38 -12.24
CA GLU A 68 -8.19 0.37 -11.19
C GLU A 68 -7.65 0.01 -9.79
N HIS A 69 -7.23 -1.25 -9.58
CA HIS A 69 -6.63 -1.69 -8.31
C HIS A 69 -5.25 -1.06 -8.09
N ILE A 70 -4.43 -0.98 -9.14
CA ILE A 70 -3.11 -0.32 -9.07
C ILE A 70 -3.28 1.18 -8.79
N LYS A 71 -4.25 1.83 -9.46
CA LYS A 71 -4.54 3.25 -9.28
C LYS A 71 -5.01 3.57 -7.87
N VAL A 72 -6.01 2.85 -7.36
CA VAL A 72 -6.53 3.11 -6.01
C VAL A 72 -5.45 2.87 -4.94
N SER A 73 -4.61 1.85 -5.11
CA SER A 73 -3.49 1.57 -4.22
C SER A 73 -2.46 2.71 -4.23
N ASN A 74 -2.08 3.20 -5.41
CA ASN A 74 -1.20 4.36 -5.53
C ASN A 74 -1.79 5.61 -4.87
N ASP A 75 -3.09 5.85 -5.01
CA ASP A 75 -3.75 7.03 -4.48
C ASP A 75 -3.83 6.97 -2.94
N ILE A 76 -4.08 5.78 -2.38
CA ILE A 76 -4.00 5.53 -0.94
C ILE A 76 -2.60 5.81 -0.41
N ILE A 77 -1.56 5.27 -1.06
CA ILE A 77 -0.16 5.48 -0.65
C ILE A 77 0.22 6.96 -0.76
N THR A 78 -0.26 7.64 -1.80
CA THR A 78 -0.01 9.08 -2.00
C THR A 78 -0.67 9.90 -0.89
N TYR A 79 -1.90 9.58 -0.54
CA TYR A 79 -2.61 10.20 0.57
C TYR A 79 -1.92 9.94 1.91
N ALA A 80 -1.50 8.70 2.18
CA ALA A 80 -0.76 8.34 3.38
C ALA A 80 0.54 9.16 3.53
N ASN A 81 1.35 9.26 2.47
CA ASN A 81 2.56 10.09 2.46
C ASN A 81 2.25 11.57 2.74
N MET A 82 1.16 12.12 2.17
CA MET A 82 0.75 13.51 2.42
C MET A 82 0.34 13.75 3.86
N VAL A 83 -0.47 12.86 4.45
CA VAL A 83 -1.00 13.02 5.81
C VAL A 83 0.08 12.80 6.87
N LEU A 84 0.89 11.76 6.71
CA LEU A 84 1.92 11.39 7.69
C LEU A 84 3.16 12.28 7.61
N LYS A 85 3.40 12.92 6.45
CA LYS A 85 4.61 13.72 6.18
C LYS A 85 5.91 12.97 6.46
N LYS A 86 5.88 11.65 6.27
CA LYS A 86 7.01 10.73 6.44
C LYS A 86 7.34 10.06 5.11
N LYS A 87 8.59 9.64 4.96
CA LYS A 87 9.01 8.82 3.81
C LYS A 87 8.66 7.36 4.10
N LEU A 88 7.63 6.84 3.44
CA LEU A 88 7.29 5.42 3.52
C LEU A 88 8.29 4.57 2.72
N ASN A 89 8.61 3.38 3.22
CA ASN A 89 9.39 2.40 2.45
C ASN A 89 8.66 2.07 1.14
N GLN A 90 9.39 2.08 0.02
CA GLN A 90 8.84 1.83 -1.32
C GLN A 90 8.25 0.43 -1.50
N ASN A 91 8.60 -0.52 -0.64
CA ASN A 91 8.00 -1.85 -0.58
C ASN A 91 6.48 -1.81 -0.31
N ILE A 92 5.96 -0.71 0.26
CA ILE A 92 4.51 -0.50 0.42
C ILE A 92 3.75 -0.58 -0.90
N TYR A 93 4.37 -0.18 -2.02
CA TYR A 93 3.75 -0.31 -3.34
C TYR A 93 3.49 -1.77 -3.73
N ILE A 94 4.27 -2.70 -3.19
CA ILE A 94 4.06 -4.14 -3.39
C ILE A 94 3.04 -4.63 -2.38
N THR A 95 3.31 -4.43 -1.09
CA THR A 95 2.54 -5.07 -0.02
C THR A 95 1.11 -4.57 0.07
N LEU A 96 0.89 -3.25 -0.05
CA LEU A 96 -0.45 -2.69 0.04
C LEU A 96 -1.27 -2.91 -1.25
N THR A 97 -0.62 -2.88 -2.40
CA THR A 97 -1.30 -3.16 -3.68
C THR A 97 -1.77 -4.62 -3.75
N ASP A 98 -0.92 -5.56 -3.32
CA ASP A 98 -1.27 -6.98 -3.22
C ASP A 98 -2.42 -7.19 -2.22
N HIS A 99 -2.32 -6.57 -1.03
CA HIS A 99 -3.37 -6.62 -0.02
C HIS A 99 -4.72 -6.09 -0.52
N ILE A 100 -4.75 -4.93 -1.16
CA ILE A 100 -6.00 -4.34 -1.69
C ILE A 100 -6.60 -5.25 -2.76
N ASN A 101 -5.79 -5.74 -3.70
CA ASN A 101 -6.26 -6.66 -4.73
C ASN A 101 -6.88 -7.91 -4.09
N PHE A 102 -6.20 -8.51 -3.12
CA PHE A 102 -6.67 -9.70 -2.44
C PHE A 102 -7.91 -9.44 -1.58
N ALA A 103 -8.00 -8.30 -0.89
CA ALA A 103 -9.19 -7.91 -0.12
C ALA A 103 -10.42 -7.77 -1.02
N ILE A 104 -10.25 -7.18 -2.21
CA ILE A 104 -11.31 -7.06 -3.21
C ILE A 104 -11.72 -8.44 -3.75
N GLU A 105 -10.76 -9.30 -4.10
CA GLU A 105 -11.04 -10.66 -4.59
C GLU A 105 -11.84 -11.47 -3.56
N ARG A 106 -11.41 -11.44 -2.28
CA ARG A 106 -12.10 -12.11 -1.19
C ARG A 106 -13.52 -11.57 -0.98
N TYR A 107 -13.69 -10.25 -1.02
CA TYR A 107 -14.99 -9.61 -0.91
C TYR A 107 -15.95 -10.08 -2.01
N ASN A 108 -15.48 -10.14 -3.27
CA ASN A 108 -16.26 -10.62 -4.40
C ASN A 108 -16.65 -12.11 -4.29
N GLN A 109 -15.89 -12.88 -3.52
CA GLN A 109 -16.20 -14.28 -3.19
C GLN A 109 -17.11 -14.42 -1.97
N GLY A 110 -17.54 -13.32 -1.35
CA GLY A 110 -18.37 -13.32 -0.14
C GLY A 110 -17.61 -13.73 1.12
N MET A 111 -16.28 -13.68 1.12
CA MET A 111 -15.46 -13.99 2.29
C MET A 111 -15.09 -12.71 3.03
N LEU A 112 -15.49 -12.65 4.30
CA LEU A 112 -15.19 -11.53 5.20
C LEU A 112 -14.27 -12.03 6.31
N PHE A 113 -13.30 -11.20 6.68
CA PHE A 113 -12.31 -11.53 7.70
C PHE A 113 -12.25 -10.41 8.71
N GLU A 114 -12.17 -10.79 9.97
CA GLU A 114 -11.94 -9.88 11.08
C GLU A 114 -10.44 -9.65 11.26
N ASN A 115 -10.06 -8.44 11.64
CA ASN A 115 -8.68 -8.18 12.03
C ASN A 115 -8.55 -8.45 13.54
N PRO A 116 -7.74 -9.45 13.97
CA PRO A 116 -7.63 -9.80 15.39
C PRO A 116 -6.97 -8.70 16.23
N LEU A 117 -6.34 -7.71 15.61
CA LEU A 117 -5.70 -6.56 16.25
C LEU A 117 -6.49 -5.25 16.01
N PHE A 118 -7.78 -5.34 15.65
CA PHE A 118 -8.56 -4.16 15.28
C PHE A 118 -8.52 -3.05 16.34
N TRP A 119 -8.71 -3.42 17.60
CA TRP A 119 -8.77 -2.46 18.71
C TRP A 119 -7.41 -1.86 19.02
N GLU A 120 -6.38 -2.70 19.03
CA GLU A 120 -4.99 -2.30 19.24
C GLU A 120 -4.55 -1.34 18.13
N VAL A 121 -4.81 -1.66 16.87
CA VAL A 121 -4.46 -0.78 15.74
C VAL A 121 -5.20 0.54 15.82
N LYS A 122 -6.50 0.51 16.13
CA LYS A 122 -7.32 1.73 16.22
C LYS A 122 -6.85 2.66 17.34
N SER A 123 -6.40 2.10 18.46
CA SER A 123 -5.90 2.84 19.62
C SER A 123 -4.45 3.32 19.41
N LEU A 124 -3.53 2.42 19.05
CA LEU A 124 -2.10 2.69 18.96
C LEU A 124 -1.71 3.51 17.73
N TYR A 125 -2.41 3.32 16.61
CA TYR A 125 -2.09 3.90 15.31
C TYR A 125 -3.28 4.67 14.75
N ARG A 126 -3.83 5.59 15.55
CA ARG A 126 -5.07 6.31 15.22
C ARG A 126 -4.99 7.04 13.88
N LYS A 127 -3.86 7.63 13.53
CA LYS A 127 -3.67 8.37 12.27
C LYS A 127 -3.65 7.42 11.07
N GLU A 128 -2.95 6.32 11.20
CA GLU A 128 -2.83 5.27 10.19
C GLU A 128 -4.17 4.55 9.99
N TYR A 129 -4.92 4.32 11.07
CA TYR A 129 -6.30 3.81 11.03
C TYR A 129 -7.25 4.76 10.31
N LEU A 130 -7.19 6.08 10.57
CA LEU A 130 -7.97 7.08 9.84
C LEU A 130 -7.63 7.09 8.33
N ILE A 131 -6.37 6.86 7.97
CA ILE A 131 -5.97 6.66 6.58
C ILE A 131 -6.58 5.37 6.03
N GLY A 132 -6.63 4.29 6.82
CA GLY A 132 -7.36 3.07 6.51
C GLY A 132 -8.84 3.33 6.21
N GLU A 133 -9.55 4.08 7.07
CA GLU A 133 -10.96 4.45 6.86
C GLU A 133 -11.15 5.26 5.57
N TYR A 134 -10.28 6.24 5.32
CA TYR A 134 -10.24 6.98 4.06
C TYR A 134 -10.04 6.05 2.85
N SER A 135 -9.17 5.05 2.99
CA SER A 135 -8.88 4.08 1.94
C SER A 135 -10.11 3.25 1.57
N LEU A 136 -10.88 2.80 2.56
CA LEU A 136 -12.14 2.09 2.31
C LEU A 136 -13.16 2.98 1.58
N ALA A 137 -13.26 4.26 1.98
CA ALA A 137 -14.13 5.21 1.31
C ALA A 137 -13.71 5.46 -0.15
N LEU A 138 -12.39 5.55 -0.41
CA LEU A 138 -11.86 5.72 -1.76
C LEU A 138 -12.11 4.47 -2.63
N ILE A 139 -11.89 3.27 -2.09
CA ILE A 139 -12.19 2.00 -2.77
C ILE A 139 -13.68 1.92 -3.14
N ASN A 140 -14.57 2.27 -2.21
CA ASN A 140 -16.00 2.31 -2.49
C ASN A 140 -16.36 3.34 -3.56
N LYS A 141 -15.75 4.53 -3.51
CA LYS A 141 -16.01 5.59 -4.49
C LYS A 141 -15.62 5.17 -5.91
N GLU A 142 -14.40 4.67 -6.07
CA GLU A 142 -13.80 4.37 -7.38
C GLU A 142 -14.26 3.01 -7.93
N LEU A 143 -14.42 1.99 -7.07
CA LEU A 143 -14.69 0.62 -7.49
C LEU A 143 -16.11 0.11 -7.16
N LYS A 144 -16.90 0.88 -6.39
CA LYS A 144 -18.22 0.47 -5.89
C LYS A 144 -18.19 -0.77 -4.98
N ILE A 145 -17.08 -0.95 -4.26
CA ILE A 145 -16.86 -2.06 -3.33
C ILE A 145 -16.85 -1.54 -1.89
N MET A 146 -17.74 -2.05 -1.05
CA MET A 146 -17.83 -1.70 0.37
C MET A 146 -17.12 -2.75 1.22
N LEU A 147 -15.80 -2.62 1.32
CA LEU A 147 -15.00 -3.47 2.22
C LEU A 147 -15.39 -3.28 3.69
N PRO A 148 -15.27 -4.32 4.53
CA PRO A 148 -15.57 -4.23 5.96
C PRO A 148 -14.59 -3.29 6.68
N THR A 149 -15.03 -2.72 7.79
CA THR A 149 -14.23 -1.77 8.60
C THR A 149 -12.91 -2.37 9.11
N ASP A 150 -12.85 -3.68 9.29
CA ASP A 150 -11.64 -4.43 9.66
C ASP A 150 -10.48 -4.23 8.67
N GLU A 151 -10.79 -4.02 7.39
CA GLU A 151 -9.76 -3.75 6.38
C GLU A 151 -9.06 -2.40 6.62
N ALA A 152 -9.69 -1.46 7.32
CA ALA A 152 -9.01 -0.22 7.72
C ALA A 152 -7.83 -0.51 8.67
N ALA A 153 -7.99 -1.47 9.60
CA ALA A 153 -6.91 -1.88 10.49
C ALA A 153 -5.79 -2.61 9.74
N SER A 154 -6.14 -3.47 8.78
CA SER A 154 -5.15 -4.15 7.94
C SER A 154 -4.34 -3.17 7.09
N ILE A 155 -5.00 -2.21 6.45
CA ILE A 155 -4.34 -1.14 5.68
C ILE A 155 -3.43 -0.30 6.59
N ALA A 156 -3.89 0.05 7.80
CA ALA A 156 -3.07 0.77 8.77
C ALA A 156 -1.80 0.00 9.13
N LEU A 157 -1.87 -1.32 9.34
CA LEU A 157 -0.69 -2.15 9.61
C LEU A 157 0.31 -2.13 8.46
N HIS A 158 -0.14 -2.14 7.20
CA HIS A 158 0.75 -2.01 6.04
C HIS A 158 1.45 -0.64 6.01
N ILE A 159 0.77 0.42 6.43
CA ILE A 159 1.34 1.77 6.52
C ILE A 159 2.38 1.84 7.65
N VAL A 160 2.03 1.37 8.85
CA VAL A 160 2.94 1.30 10.01
C VAL A 160 4.19 0.49 9.65
N ASN A 161 4.00 -0.67 9.02
CA ASN A 161 5.10 -1.50 8.55
C ASN A 161 6.09 -0.73 7.65
N ALA A 162 5.54 0.08 6.73
CA ALA A 162 6.33 0.91 5.82
C ALA A 162 6.95 2.15 6.46
N GLU A 163 6.40 2.66 7.58
CA GLU A 163 7.00 3.75 8.36
C GLU A 163 8.24 3.30 9.12
N TYR A 164 8.21 2.09 9.68
CA TYR A 164 9.28 1.57 10.54
C TYR A 164 10.27 0.65 9.82
N ASP A 165 10.10 0.43 8.51
CA ASP A 165 10.93 -0.48 7.71
C ASP A 165 11.09 -1.86 8.37
N SER A 166 9.97 -2.41 8.84
CA SER A 166 9.92 -3.67 9.61
C SER A 166 9.32 -4.80 8.78
N SER A 167 9.33 -6.04 9.29
CA SER A 167 8.52 -7.11 8.70
C SER A 167 7.09 -7.06 9.21
N MET A 168 6.11 -7.52 8.41
CA MET A 168 4.70 -7.53 8.84
C MET A 168 4.51 -8.37 10.12
N GLY A 169 5.27 -9.47 10.24
CA GLY A 169 5.27 -10.30 11.45
C GLY A 169 5.73 -9.54 12.68
N ASP A 170 6.80 -8.74 12.56
CA ASP A 170 7.29 -7.91 13.66
C ASP A 170 6.29 -6.79 14.00
N THR A 171 5.73 -6.11 12.99
CA THR A 171 4.70 -5.07 13.20
C THR A 171 3.52 -5.63 13.98
N MET A 172 3.00 -6.80 13.59
CA MET A 172 1.90 -7.46 14.29
C MET A 172 2.29 -7.91 15.70
N SER A 173 3.49 -8.47 15.88
CA SER A 173 3.97 -8.89 17.19
C SER A 173 4.11 -7.71 18.16
N ILE A 174 4.73 -6.62 17.73
CA ILE A 174 4.87 -5.39 18.53
C ILE A 174 3.48 -4.87 18.92
N THR A 175 2.59 -4.75 17.93
CA THR A 175 1.21 -4.25 18.14
C THR A 175 0.45 -5.12 19.14
N LYS A 176 0.57 -6.44 19.03
CA LYS A 176 -0.09 -7.40 19.92
C LYS A 176 0.41 -7.30 21.37
N HIS A 177 1.70 -7.09 21.58
CA HIS A 177 2.30 -7.06 22.92
C HIS A 177 2.32 -5.68 23.59
N MET A 178 1.99 -4.60 22.86
CA MET A 178 1.94 -3.26 23.45
C MET A 178 0.96 -3.08 24.61
N PRO A 179 -0.27 -3.62 24.56
CA PRO A 179 -1.17 -3.54 25.70
C PRO A 179 -0.58 -4.13 26.98
N GLU A 180 0.13 -5.27 26.88
CA GLU A 180 0.78 -5.93 28.03
C GLU A 180 1.90 -5.05 28.60
N VAL A 181 2.70 -4.41 27.73
CA VAL A 181 3.76 -3.49 28.17
C VAL A 181 3.19 -2.26 28.86
N PHE A 182 2.12 -1.67 28.32
CA PHE A 182 1.46 -0.53 28.97
C PHE A 182 0.91 -0.91 30.34
N GLN A 183 0.30 -2.09 30.46
CA GLN A 183 -0.22 -2.58 31.73
C GLN A 183 0.89 -2.68 32.79
N LEU A 184 2.06 -3.23 32.44
CA LEU A 184 3.21 -3.32 33.33
C LEU A 184 3.70 -1.93 33.80
N VAL A 185 3.73 -0.94 32.90
CA VAL A 185 4.14 0.43 33.24
C VAL A 185 3.11 1.11 34.16
N LYS A 186 1.80 0.93 33.90
CA LYS A 186 0.74 1.46 34.77
C LYS A 186 0.86 0.91 36.19
N GLU A 187 1.08 -0.39 36.33
CA GLU A 187 1.20 -1.07 37.61
C GLU A 187 2.45 -0.65 38.39
N ASP A 188 3.62 -0.60 37.75
CA ASP A 188 4.87 -0.25 38.41
C ASP A 188 4.89 1.22 38.88
N PHE A 189 4.41 2.14 38.03
CA PHE A 189 4.45 3.58 38.30
C PHE A 189 3.18 4.14 38.94
N HIS A 190 2.12 3.34 39.08
CA HIS A 190 0.82 3.75 39.63
C HIS A 190 0.22 4.96 38.88
N VAL A 191 0.32 4.94 37.54
CA VAL A 191 -0.17 5.99 36.64
C VAL A 191 -1.25 5.47 35.72
N GLU A 192 -2.11 6.37 35.24
CA GLU A 192 -3.01 6.13 34.12
C GLU A 192 -2.49 6.84 32.87
N PHE A 193 -2.67 6.20 31.70
CA PHE A 193 -2.43 6.85 30.42
C PHE A 193 -3.70 7.56 29.99
N GLU A 194 -3.58 8.80 29.51
CA GLU A 194 -4.69 9.48 28.82
C GLU A 194 -4.92 8.80 27.46
N GLU A 195 -6.11 8.25 27.26
CA GLU A 195 -6.56 7.76 25.95
C GLU A 195 -7.22 8.92 25.18
N GLU A 196 -6.81 9.16 23.93
CA GLU A 196 -7.40 10.16 23.01
C GLU A 196 -8.67 9.65 22.30
#